data_AF-A0A5C6BHV2-F1
#
_entry.id   AF-A0A5C6BHV2-F1
#
_cell.length_a   1.000
_cell.length_b   1.000
_cell.length_c   1.000
_cell.angle_alpha   90.00
_cell.angle_beta   90.00
_cell.angle_gamma   90.00
#
_symmetry.space_group_name_H-M   'P 1'
#
loop_
_entity.id
_entity.type
_entity.pdbx_description
1 polymer ?
#
loop_
_entity_poly.entity_id
_entity_poly.type
_entity_poly.pdbx_seq_one_letter_code
_entity_poly.pdbx_strand_id
1 'polypeptide(L)' 'MPKALCLLSLVASILLLVLFGADLIMGFAGMQDAAPMQGTSMLMDLAFLAFAGGLAYMSYSTYREQR' A
#
# COMPACT_ATOMS: atom_id res chain seq x y z
N MET A 1 15.66 13.72 14.79
CA MET A 1 15.54 12.37 14.20
C MET A 1 14.26 12.18 13.33
N PRO A 2 13.87 13.14 12.46
CA PRO A 2 12.64 13.02 11.65
C PRO A 2 12.77 12.14 10.39
N LYS A 3 14.01 11.96 9.87
CA LYS A 3 14.26 11.21 8.62
C LYS A 3 13.91 9.72 8.71
N ALA A 4 14.20 9.08 9.85
CA ALA A 4 13.94 7.66 10.05
C ALA A 4 12.44 7.33 10.08
N LEU A 5 11.64 8.18 10.72
CA LEU A 5 10.18 8.00 10.82
C LEU A 5 9.51 8.13 9.45
N CYS A 6 9.96 9.09 8.63
CA CYS A 6 9.46 9.29 7.27
C CYS A 6 9.81 8.12 6.34
N LEU A 7 11.01 7.54 6.49
CA LEU A 7 11.42 6.37 5.72
C LEU A 7 10.62 5.12 6.14
N LEU A 8 10.34 4.98 7.44
CA LEU A 8 9.48 3.90 7.95
C LEU A 8 8.06 3.97 7.38
N SER A 9 7.43 5.16 7.38
CA SER A 9 6.09 5.35 6.82
C SER A 9 6.06 5.11 5.30
N LEU A 10 7.10 5.51 4.59
CA LEU A 10 7.26 5.22 3.16
C LEU A 10 7.33 3.71 2.90
N VAL A 11 8.17 2.98 3.63
CA VAL A 11 8.29 1.52 3.46
C VAL A 11 6.97 0.83 3.81
N ALA A 12 6.34 1.20 4.92
CA ALA A 12 5.06 0.62 5.32
C ALA A 12 3.96 0.85 4.29
N SER A 13 3.83 2.07 3.75
CA SER A 13 2.84 2.38 2.72
C SER A 13 3.09 1.64 1.40
N ILE A 14 4.35 1.46 1.00
CA ILE A 14 4.70 0.65 -0.18
C ILE A 14 4.32 -0.83 0.04
N LEU A 15 4.59 -1.40 1.22
CA LEU A 15 4.21 -2.78 1.52
C LEU A 15 2.68 -2.97 1.45
N LEU A 16 1.91 -2.00 1.94
CA LEU A 16 0.44 -2.03 1.84
C LEU A 16 -0.02 -1.96 0.37
N LEU A 17 0.57 -1.07 -0.44
CA LEU A 17 0.26 -1.00 -1.86
C LEU A 17 0.51 -2.33 -2.58
N VAL A 18 1.62 -3.00 -2.26
CA VAL A 18 1.96 -4.30 -2.84
C VAL A 18 0.98 -5.37 -2.39
N LEU A 19 0.66 -5.48 -1.10
CA LEU A 19 -0.24 -6.51 -0.57
C LEU A 19 -1.66 -6.37 -1.11
N PHE A 20 -2.26 -5.18 -0.97
CA PHE A 20 -3.64 -4.94 -1.40
C PHE A 20 -3.76 -4.83 -2.92
N GLY A 21 -2.72 -4.36 -3.61
CA GLY A 21 -2.66 -4.40 -5.08
C GLY A 21 -2.57 -5.83 -5.60
N ALA A 22 -1.76 -6.67 -4.98
CA ALA A 22 -1.67 -8.08 -5.30
C ALA A 22 -2.99 -8.82 -5.03
N ASP A 23 -3.64 -8.54 -3.90
CA ASP A 23 -4.95 -9.12 -3.58
C ASP A 23 -6.02 -8.73 -4.59
N LEU A 24 -6.08 -7.45 -4.96
CA LEU A 24 -7.02 -6.98 -5.98
C LEU A 24 -6.78 -7.67 -7.33
N ILE A 25 -5.53 -7.76 -7.79
CA ILE A 25 -5.17 -8.40 -9.07
C ILE A 25 -5.49 -9.90 -9.04
N MET A 26 -5.14 -10.60 -7.96
CA MET A 26 -5.41 -12.03 -7.82
C MET A 26 -6.90 -12.33 -7.66
N GLY A 27 -7.64 -11.49 -6.93
CA GLY A 27 -9.08 -11.54 -6.82
C GLY A 27 -9.77 -11.40 -8.18
N PHE A 28 -9.31 -10.44 -9.01
CA PHE A 28 -9.80 -10.30 -10.38
C PHE A 28 -9.40 -11.45 -11.31
N ALA A 29 -8.24 -12.07 -11.09
CA ALA A 29 -7.80 -13.24 -11.84
C ALA A 29 -8.50 -14.54 -11.43
N GLY A 30 -9.39 -14.50 -10.43
CA GLY A 30 -10.08 -15.69 -9.89
C GLY A 30 -9.19 -16.58 -9.03
N MET A 31 -8.01 -16.11 -8.63
CA MET A 31 -7.03 -16.85 -7.81
C MET A 31 -7.25 -16.58 -6.31
N GLN A 32 -8.47 -16.78 -5.83
CA GLN A 32 -8.87 -16.45 -4.44
C GLN A 32 -8.06 -17.23 -3.39
N ASP A 33 -7.73 -18.49 -3.65
CA ASP A 33 -6.95 -19.33 -2.72
C ASP A 33 -5.49 -18.86 -2.55
N ALA A 34 -4.95 -18.14 -3.53
CA ALA A 34 -3.59 -17.60 -3.50
C ALA A 34 -3.55 -16.13 -3.10
N ALA A 35 -4.70 -15.45 -3.05
CA ALA A 35 -4.79 -14.03 -2.73
C ALA A 35 -4.57 -13.82 -1.21
N PRO A 36 -3.73 -12.84 -0.79
CA PRO A 36 -3.36 -12.64 0.61
C PRO A 36 -4.55 -12.44 1.55
N MET A 37 -5.59 -11.76 1.10
CA MET A 37 -6.86 -11.50 1.78
C MET A 37 -8.03 -12.28 1.15
N GLN A 38 -7.71 -13.28 0.33
CA GLN A 38 -8.66 -14.17 -0.37
C GLN A 38 -9.64 -13.46 -1.30
N GLY A 39 -9.38 -12.20 -1.68
CA GLY A 39 -10.32 -11.39 -2.46
C GLY A 39 -11.66 -11.17 -1.73
N THR A 40 -11.65 -11.13 -0.39
CA THR A 40 -12.86 -11.07 0.45
C THR A 40 -13.69 -9.80 0.18
N SER A 41 -13.04 -8.65 0.00
CA SER A 41 -13.73 -7.38 -0.19
C SER A 41 -12.95 -6.45 -1.10
N MET A 42 -13.40 -6.33 -2.34
CA MET A 42 -12.82 -5.43 -3.34
C MET A 42 -12.83 -3.95 -2.89
N LEU A 43 -13.81 -3.55 -2.07
CA LEU A 43 -13.89 -2.21 -1.51
C LEU A 43 -12.77 -1.93 -0.51
N MET A 44 -12.37 -2.95 0.27
CA MET A 44 -11.23 -2.86 1.19
C MET A 44 -9.94 -2.62 0.40
N ASP A 45 -9.68 -3.41 -0.63
CA ASP A 45 -8.46 -3.31 -1.42
C ASP A 45 -8.34 -1.94 -2.11
N LEU A 46 -9.43 -1.45 -2.70
CA LEU A 46 -9.47 -0.12 -3.31
C LEU A 46 -9.26 1.01 -2.30
N ALA A 47 -9.88 0.93 -1.12
CA ALA A 47 -9.69 1.92 -0.07
C ALA A 47 -8.24 1.94 0.42
N PHE A 48 -7.67 0.77 0.72
CA PHE A 48 -6.28 0.66 1.16
C PHE A 48 -5.30 1.11 0.08
N LEU A 49 -5.53 0.80 -1.19
CA LEU A 49 -4.72 1.30 -2.29
C LEU A 49 -4.75 2.83 -2.38
N ALA A 50 -5.93 3.44 -2.26
CA ALA A 50 -6.07 4.89 -2.31
C ALA A 50 -5.36 5.58 -1.14
N PHE A 51 -5.58 5.12 0.09
CA PHE A 51 -4.96 5.71 1.29
C PHE A 51 -3.45 5.44 1.36
N ALA A 52 -3.00 4.22 1.04
CA ALA A 52 -1.58 3.89 1.01
C ALA A 52 -0.85 4.64 -0.09
N GLY A 53 -1.48 4.86 -1.25
CA GLY A 53 -0.95 5.70 -2.32
C GLY A 53 -0.77 7.15 -1.87
N GLY A 54 -1.77 7.72 -1.19
CA GLY A 54 -1.67 9.05 -0.58
C GLY A 54 -0.55 9.16 0.45
N LEU A 55 -0.44 8.17 1.35
CA LEU A 55 0.62 8.12 2.36
C LEU A 55 2.01 7.97 1.75
N ALA A 56 2.17 7.16 0.72
CA ALA A 56 3.43 6.99 0.01
C ALA A 56 3.84 8.30 -0.67
N TYR A 57 2.90 9.00 -1.32
CA TYR A 57 3.16 10.29 -1.95
C TYR A 57 3.59 11.35 -0.94
N MET A 58 2.85 11.52 0.16
CA MET A 58 3.19 12.49 1.20
C MET A 58 4.52 12.15 1.90
N SER A 59 4.74 10.88 2.23
CA SER A 59 6.00 10.45 2.84
C SER A 59 7.17 10.69 1.90
N TYR A 60 7.01 10.44 0.60
CA TYR A 60 8.06 10.68 -0.39
C TYR A 60 8.34 12.17 -0.59
N SER A 61 7.30 13.02 -0.66
CA SER A 61 7.48 14.47 -0.78
C SER A 61 8.21 15.04 0.42
N THR A 62 7.79 14.69 1.63
CA THR A 62 8.45 15.12 2.88
C THR A 62 9.88 14.56 3.00
N TYR A 63 10.13 13.33 2.58
CA TYR A 63 11.48 12.77 2.55
C TYR A 63 12.40 13.55 1.61
N ARG A 64 11.89 13.97 0.45
CA ARG A 64 12.65 14.77 -0.53
C ARG A 64 12.94 16.18 -0.02
N GLU A 65 12.01 16.79 0.72
CA GLU A 65 12.21 18.12 1.35
C GLU A 65 13.24 18.09 2.48
N GLN A 66 13.40 16.96 3.16
CA GLN A 66 14.41 16.78 4.21
C GLN A 66 15.79 16.40 3.65
N ARG A 67 15.95 16.32 2.32
CA ARG A 67 17.21 15.95 1.66
C ARG A 67 18.11 17.16 1.47
#